data_AF-A0A5N0HTS2-F1
#
_entry.id   AF-A0A5N0HTS2-F1
#
_cell.length_a   1.000
_cell.length_b   1.000
_cell.length_c   1.000
_cell.angle_alpha   90.00
_cell.angle_beta   90.00
_cell.angle_gamma   90.00
#
_symmetry.space_group_name_H-M   'P 1'
#
loop_
_entity.id
_entity.type
_entity.pdbx_description
1 polymer ?
#
loop_
_entity_poly.entity_id
_entity_poly.type
_entity_poly.pdbx_seq_one_letter_code
_entity_poly.pdbx_strand_id
1 'polypeptide(L)' 'GVVLHEERLPVHPMVTGACELLGIDPLYVANEGKIVAVVPAEEAQAGLAAWRSHPLGAEAAQIGVIVEEPAQTVVMR' A
#
# COMPACT_ATOMS: atom_id res chain seq x y z
N GLY A 1 14.93 3.47 5.03
CA GLY A 1 13.91 2.40 5.02
C GLY A 1 12.60 2.86 4.40
N VAL A 2 11.56 2.06 4.60
CA VAL A 2 10.17 2.39 4.22
C VAL A 2 9.33 2.34 5.49
N VAL A 3 8.57 3.40 5.77
CA VAL A 3 7.56 3.39 6.82
C VAL A 3 6.20 3.25 6.16
N LEU A 4 5.52 2.14 6.43
CA LEU A 4 4.14 1.90 6.00
C LEU A 4 3.18 2.26 7.14
N HIS A 5 2.04 2.80 6.77
CA HIS A 5 0.92 3.12 7.65
C HIS A 5 -0.15 2.05 7.46
N GLU A 6 -0.27 1.14 8.43
CA GLU A 6 -1.14 -0.03 8.32
C GLU A 6 -2.60 0.38 8.06
N GLU A 7 -3.05 1.45 8.71
CA GLU A 7 -4.41 1.97 8.60
C GLU A 7 -4.75 2.54 7.21
N ARG A 8 -3.73 2.77 6.38
CA ARG A 8 -3.88 3.31 5.02
C ARG A 8 -3.81 2.25 3.93
N LEU A 9 -3.49 1.00 4.28
CA LEU A 9 -3.46 -0.10 3.32
C LEU A 9 -4.90 -0.44 2.89
N PRO A 10 -5.23 -0.35 1.59
CA PRO A 10 -6.57 -0.68 1.11
C PRO A 10 -6.75 -2.21 1.06
N VAL A 11 -7.16 -2.78 2.19
CA VAL A 11 -7.51 -4.19 2.32
C VAL A 11 -9.03 -4.30 2.49
N HIS A 12 -9.69 -5.03 1.59
CA HIS A 12 -11.13 -5.21 1.66
C HIS A 12 -11.52 -6.07 2.86
N PRO A 13 -12.62 -5.77 3.59
CA PRO A 13 -13.01 -6.54 4.77
C PRO A 13 -13.17 -8.05 4.52
N MET A 14 -13.63 -8.42 3.32
CA MET A 14 -13.74 -9.83 2.91
C MET A 14 -12.38 -10.51 2.78
N VAL A 15 -11.35 -9.79 2.29
CA VAL A 15 -9.97 -10.29 2.20
C VAL A 15 -9.39 -10.47 3.60
N THR A 16 -9.58 -9.50 4.49
CA THR A 16 -9.17 -9.60 5.90
C THR A 16 -9.79 -10.83 6.56
N GLY A 17 -11.12 -10.98 6.50
CA GLY A 17 -11.81 -12.13 7.09
C GLY A 17 -11.38 -13.47 6.51
N ALA A 18 -11.12 -13.55 5.19
CA ALA A 18 -10.59 -14.76 4.57
C ALA A 18 -9.18 -15.09 5.06
N CYS A 19 -8.29 -14.09 5.16
CA CYS A 19 -6.92 -14.26 5.64
C CYS A 19 -6.88 -14.69 7.13
N GLU A 20 -7.75 -14.11 7.97
CA GLU A 20 -7.91 -14.50 9.37
C GLU A 20 -8.31 -15.97 9.52
N LEU A 21 -9.30 -16.43 8.76
CA LEU A 21 -9.74 -17.82 8.77
C LEU A 21 -8.65 -18.79 8.32
N LEU A 22 -7.81 -18.37 7.37
CA LEU A 22 -6.72 -19.16 6.81
C LEU A 22 -5.42 -19.08 7.63
N GLY A 23 -5.35 -18.19 8.62
CA GLY A 23 -4.15 -17.99 9.43
C GLY A 23 -2.97 -17.38 8.65
N ILE A 24 -3.26 -16.53 7.66
CA ILE A 24 -2.25 -15.86 6.81
C ILE A 24 -2.40 -14.34 6.90
N ASP A 25 -1.32 -13.62 6.58
CA ASP A 25 -1.31 -12.16 6.51
C ASP A 25 -1.57 -11.70 5.05
N PRO A 26 -2.56 -10.83 4.79
CA PRO A 26 -2.86 -10.34 3.45
C PRO A 26 -1.69 -9.64 2.75
N LEU A 27 -0.73 -9.07 3.50
CA LEU A 27 0.44 -8.41 2.94
C LEU A 27 1.43 -9.37 2.27
N TYR A 28 1.35 -10.66 2.60
CA TYR A 28 2.23 -11.70 2.07
C TYR A 28 1.56 -12.55 0.98
N VAL A 29 0.33 -12.21 0.59
CA VAL A 29 -0.39 -12.88 -0.48
C VAL A 29 -0.09 -12.21 -1.83
N ALA A 30 0.13 -13.02 -2.87
CA ALA A 30 0.39 -12.52 -4.21
C ALA A 30 -0.79 -11.70 -4.75
N ASN A 31 -0.48 -10.57 -5.38
CA ASN A 31 -1.44 -9.73 -6.09
C ASN A 31 -1.15 -9.81 -7.59
N GLU A 32 -2.17 -10.07 -8.43
CA GLU A 32 -2.02 -10.23 -9.90
C GLU A 32 -2.53 -9.03 -10.72
N GLY A 33 -2.78 -7.89 -10.07
CA GLY A 33 -3.32 -6.69 -10.72
C GLY A 33 -3.06 -5.40 -9.97
N LYS A 34 -1.99 -5.35 -9.17
CA LYS A 34 -1.63 -4.20 -8.32
C LYS A 34 -0.20 -3.75 -8.61
N ILE A 35 0.05 -2.47 -8.37
CA ILE A 35 1.38 -1.85 -8.51
C ILE A 35 1.71 -1.08 -7.23
N VAL A 36 2.98 -1.06 -6.86
CA VAL A 36 3.55 -0.17 -5.85
C VAL A 36 4.47 0.82 -6.57
N ALA A 37 4.34 2.10 -6.25
CA ALA A 37 5.23 3.15 -6.78
C ALA A 37 5.82 3.98 -5.65
N VAL A 38 7.07 4.40 -5.86
CA VAL A 38 7.75 5.40 -5.05
C VAL A 38 7.90 6.65 -5.91
N VAL A 39 7.45 7.79 -5.39
CA VAL A 39 7.41 9.06 -6.11
C VAL A 39 7.99 10.18 -5.23
N PRO A 40 8.46 11.28 -5.82
CA PRO A 40 8.77 12.50 -5.07
C PRO A 40 7.58 12.95 -4.22
N ALA A 41 7.86 13.49 -3.03
CA ALA A 41 6.81 13.84 -2.07
C ALA A 41 5.85 14.91 -2.64
N GLU A 42 6.39 15.85 -3.41
CA GLU A 42 5.68 16.90 -4.11
C GLU A 42 4.77 16.38 -5.25
N GLU A 43 5.03 15.19 -5.78
CA GLU A 43 4.23 14.57 -6.85
C GLU A 43 3.19 13.58 -6.31
N ALA A 44 3.26 13.20 -5.03
CA ALA A 44 2.42 12.15 -4.45
C ALA A 44 0.92 12.37 -4.69
N GLN A 45 0.43 13.60 -4.49
CA GLN A 45 -0.98 13.90 -4.67
C GLN A 45 -1.41 13.90 -6.14
N ALA A 46 -0.54 14.39 -7.03
CA ALA A 46 -0.82 14.40 -8.47
C ALA A 46 -0.82 12.97 -9.04
N GLY A 47 0.15 12.15 -8.67
CA GLY A 47 0.20 10.73 -9.05
C GLY A 47 -1.00 9.94 -8.52
N LEU A 48 -1.38 10.18 -7.26
CA LEU A 48 -2.54 9.55 -6.67
C LEU A 48 -3.85 9.94 -7.39
N ALA A 49 -4.01 11.22 -7.75
CA ALA A 49 -5.15 11.68 -8.54
C ALA A 49 -5.19 11.02 -9.92
N ALA A 50 -4.04 10.90 -10.60
CA ALA A 50 -3.94 10.24 -11.89
C ALA A 50 -4.37 8.76 -11.80
N TRP A 51 -3.88 8.01 -10.81
CA TRP A 51 -4.28 6.62 -10.62
C TRP A 51 -5.75 6.46 -10.28
N ARG A 52 -6.29 7.31 -9.40
CA ARG A 52 -7.71 7.27 -9.03
C ARG A 52 -8.66 7.64 -10.17
N SER A 53 -8.17 8.34 -11.20
CA SER A 53 -8.95 8.62 -12.41
C SER A 53 -9.07 7.40 -13.35
N HIS A 54 -8.23 6.38 -13.16
CA HIS A 54 -8.32 5.14 -13.90
C HIS A 54 -9.21 4.12 -13.16
N PRO A 55 -10.14 3.40 -13.82
CA PRO A 55 -11.06 2.47 -13.14
C PRO A 55 -10.36 1.41 -12.28
N LEU A 56 -9.23 0.85 -12.76
CA LEU A 56 -8.45 -0.14 -12.01
C LEU A 56 -7.60 0.45 -10.86
N GLY A 57 -7.47 1.79 -10.81
CA GLY A 57 -6.70 2.50 -9.79
C GLY A 57 -7.56 3.32 -8.83
N ALA A 58 -8.89 3.18 -8.87
CA ALA A 58 -9.84 3.96 -8.08
C ALA A 58 -9.56 3.88 -6.56
N GLU A 59 -9.02 2.76 -6.09
CA GLU A 59 -8.67 2.51 -4.68
C GLU A 59 -7.18 2.75 -4.37
N ALA A 60 -6.43 3.38 -5.27
CA ALA A 60 -5.05 3.77 -4.99
C ALA A 60 -4.97 4.60 -3.71
N ALA A 61 -3.91 4.37 -2.92
CA ALA A 61 -3.70 5.05 -1.65
C ALA A 61 -2.20 5.36 -1.48
N GLN A 62 -1.91 6.48 -0.80
CA GLN A 62 -0.58 6.70 -0.25
C GLN A 62 -0.46 5.93 1.06
N ILE A 63 0.35 4.88 1.05
CA ILE A 63 0.45 3.91 2.15
C ILE A 63 1.67 4.11 3.06
N GLY A 64 2.52 5.11 2.78
CA GLY A 64 3.76 5.26 3.52
C GLY A 64 4.69 6.34 2.98
N VAL A 65 5.93 6.32 3.48
CA VAL A 65 7.01 7.24 3.10
C VAL A 65 8.36 6.52 3.08
N ILE A 66 9.27 7.00 2.23
CA ILE A 66 10.68 6.63 2.29
C ILE A 66 11.34 7.46 3.38
N VAL A 67 12.17 6.82 4.20
CA VAL A 67 12.95 7.46 5.28
C VAL A 67 14.41 7.09 5.15
N GLU A 68 15.32 7.89 5.72
CA GLU A 68 16.75 7.52 5.77
C GLU A 68 16.93 6.30 6.69
N GLU A 69 16.48 6.41 7.95
CA GLU A 69 16.65 5.37 8.97
C GLU A 69 15.32 4.81 9.51
N PRO A 70 15.24 3.50 9.85
CA PRO A 70 16.29 2.49 9.65
C PRO A 70 16.49 2.18 8.16
N ALA A 71 17.73 2.19 7.69
CA ALA A 71 18.07 1.86 6.31
C ALA A 71 17.68 0.40 5.99
N GLN A 72 17.34 0.12 4.72
CA GLN A 72 17.06 -1.23 4.19
C GLN A 72 15.95 -2.03 4.89
N THR A 73 15.15 -1.38 5.74
CA THR A 73 14.09 -2.01 6.53
C THR A 73 12.73 -1.44 6.15
N VAL A 74 11.70 -2.29 6.15
CA VAL A 74 10.29 -1.86 6.11
C VAL A 74 9.73 -1.93 7.52
N VAL A 75 9.17 -0.83 8.00
CA VAL A 75 8.55 -0.73 9.33
C VAL A 75 7.07 -0.45 9.15
N MET A 76 6.24 -1.25 9.83
CA MET A 76 4.80 -1.00 9.94
C MET A 76 4.53 -0.07 11.12
N ARG A 77 3.68 0.94 10.91
CA ARG A 77 3.20 1.88 11.94
C ARG A 77 1.69 1.98 11.92
#